data_AF-A0A504JGB8-F1
#
_entry.id   AF-A0A504JGB8-F1
#
_cell.length_a   1.000
_cell.length_b   1.000
_cell.length_c   1.000
_cell.angle_alpha   90.00
_cell.angle_beta   90.00
_cell.angle_gamma   90.00
#
_symmetry.space_group_name_H-M   'P 1'
#
loop_
_entity.id
_entity.type
_entity.pdbx_description
1 polymer ?
#
loop_
_entity_poly.entity_id
_entity_poly.type
_entity_poly.pdbx_seq_one_letter_code
_entity_poly.pdbx_strand_id
1 'polypeptide(L)'
;MYTEEHLKKTIAAVKKAEKRPTQPLMAKTGLSRTTVQRFLRQDTIRQTNLDKLFEACLEIISEHKKQHKKLTHKYHDVMQHQKQLFS
;
A
#
# COMPACT_ATOMS: atom_id res chain seq x y z
N MET A 1 12.86 -13.87 -7.72
CA MET A 1 12.95 -12.74 -8.67
C MET A 1 11.53 -12.40 -9.11
N TYR A 2 11.06 -11.16 -8.93
CA TYR A 2 9.71 -10.76 -9.37
C TYR A 2 9.72 -10.45 -10.86
N THR A 3 8.65 -10.84 -11.55
CA THR A 3 8.44 -10.52 -12.96
C THR A 3 8.04 -9.06 -13.12
N GLU A 4 8.17 -8.53 -14.33
CA GLU A 4 7.65 -7.20 -14.68
C GLU A 4 6.14 -7.10 -14.38
N GLU A 5 5.40 -8.20 -14.54
CA GLU A 5 3.99 -8.29 -14.20
C GLU A 5 3.74 -8.12 -12.69
N HIS A 6 4.57 -8.74 -11.85
CA HIS A 6 4.51 -8.55 -10.39
C HIS A 6 4.74 -7.09 -10.02
N LEU A 7 5.74 -6.43 -10.62
CA LEU A 7 6.00 -5.00 -10.42
C LEU A 7 4.79 -4.14 -10.81
N LYS A 8 4.22 -4.38 -11.99
CA LYS A 8 3.03 -3.66 -12.47
C LYS A 8 1.85 -3.80 -11.52
N LYS A 9 1.54 -5.03 -11.10
CA LYS A 9 0.44 -5.32 -10.17
C LYS A 9 0.67 -4.65 -8.80
N THR A 10 1.88 -4.72 -8.27
CA THR A 10 2.23 -4.11 -6.98
C THR A 10 2.14 -2.59 -7.03
N ILE A 11 2.64 -1.95 -8.10
CA ILE A 11 2.54 -0.49 -8.28
C ILE A 11 1.08 -0.05 -8.43
N ALA A 12 0.26 -0.81 -9.16
CA ALA A 12 -1.17 -0.52 -9.28
C ALA A 12 -1.88 -0.64 -7.92
N ALA A 13 -1.56 -1.69 -7.14
CA ALA A 13 -2.14 -1.92 -5.83
C ALA A 13 -1.77 -0.82 -4.82
N VAL A 14 -0.50 -0.37 -4.78
CA VAL A 14 -0.10 0.71 -3.86
C VAL A 14 -0.73 2.05 -4.25
N LYS A 15 -0.87 2.35 -5.55
CA LYS A 15 -1.58 3.56 -6.03
C LYS A 15 -3.07 3.54 -5.68
N LYS A 16 -3.67 2.36 -5.52
CA LYS A 16 -5.06 2.20 -5.08
C LYS A 16 -5.19 2.31 -3.56
N ALA A 17 -4.21 1.80 -2.81
CA ALA A 17 -4.19 1.88 -1.34
C ALA A 17 -3.89 3.30 -0.84
N GLU A 18 -3.03 4.04 -1.55
CA GLU A 18 -2.56 5.36 -1.13
C GLU A 18 -2.76 6.40 -2.23
N LYS A 19 -3.46 7.50 -1.92
CA LYS A 19 -3.67 8.61 -2.87
C LYS A 19 -2.37 9.31 -3.27
N ARG A 20 -1.37 9.30 -2.37
CA ARG A 20 -0.04 9.91 -2.56
C ARG A 20 1.07 8.92 -2.18
N PRO A 21 1.29 7.85 -2.96
CA PRO A 21 2.18 6.74 -2.57
C PRO A 21 3.66 7.16 -2.46
N THR A 22 4.04 8.28 -3.07
CA THR A 22 5.42 8.79 -3.01
C THR A 22 5.89 9.07 -1.59
N GLN A 23 5.06 9.71 -0.76
CA GLN A 23 5.43 10.08 0.61
C GLN A 23 5.65 8.86 1.51
N PRO A 24 4.71 7.90 1.61
CA PRO A 24 4.89 6.67 2.38
C PRO A 24 6.08 5.84 1.91
N LEU A 25 6.31 5.75 0.59
CA LEU A 25 7.45 5.01 0.06
C LEU A 25 8.78 5.68 0.39
N MET A 26 8.87 7.01 0.32
CA MET A 26 10.06 7.73 0.78
C MET A 26 10.30 7.49 2.28
N ALA A 27 9.26 7.58 3.11
CA ALA A 27 9.36 7.38 4.55
C ALA A 27 9.83 5.96 4.91
N LYS A 28 9.32 4.93 4.24
CA LYS A 28 9.72 3.53 4.50
C LYS A 28 11.10 3.17 3.96
N THR A 29 11.51 3.74 2.82
CA THR A 29 12.74 3.31 2.14
C THR A 29 13.94 4.23 2.34
N GLY A 30 13.71 5.48 2.78
CA GLY A 30 14.73 6.53 2.82
C GLY A 30 15.20 7.01 1.45
N LEU A 31 14.56 6.56 0.36
CA LEU A 31 14.96 6.92 -1.00
C LEU A 31 14.47 8.32 -1.39
N SER A 32 15.20 8.94 -2.31
CA SER A 32 14.83 10.26 -2.84
C SER A 32 13.49 10.22 -3.57
N ARG A 33 12.80 11.36 -3.58
CA ARG A 33 11.56 11.55 -4.35
C ARG A 33 11.73 11.13 -5.82
N THR A 34 12.85 11.49 -6.43
CA THR A 34 13.14 11.18 -7.83
C THR A 34 13.22 9.68 -8.08
N THR A 35 13.91 8.94 -7.20
CA THR A 35 14.01 7.47 -7.28
C THR A 35 12.64 6.81 -7.13
N VAL A 36 11.86 7.26 -6.16
CA VAL A 36 10.50 6.73 -5.92
C VAL A 36 9.58 7.02 -7.11
N GLN A 37 9.64 8.23 -7.69
CA GLN A 37 8.83 8.57 -8.86
C GLN A 37 9.22 7.75 -10.10
N ARG A 38 10.52 7.52 -10.33
CA ARG A 38 10.99 6.63 -11.40
C ARG A 38 10.41 5.23 -11.26
N PHE A 39 10.48 4.67 -10.06
CA PHE A 39 9.85 3.37 -9.77
C PHE A 39 8.34 3.37 -10.03
N LEU A 40 7.60 4.38 -9.56
CA LEU A 40 6.14 4.47 -9.77
C LEU A 40 5.74 4.68 -11.24
N ARG A 41 6.66 5.17 -12.06
CA ARG A 41 6.54 5.26 -13.53
C ARG A 41 7.00 4.00 -14.25
N GLN A 42 7.56 3.03 -13.52
CA GLN A 42 8.18 1.81 -14.06
C GLN A 42 9.45 2.11 -14.89
N ASP A 43 10.10 3.24 -14.63
CA ASP A 43 11.40 3.56 -15.22
C ASP A 43 12.48 2.66 -14.62
N THR A 44 13.52 2.36 -15.40
CA THR A 44 14.68 1.59 -14.93
C THR A 44 15.34 2.27 -13.74
N ILE A 45 15.57 1.51 -12.66
CA ILE A 45 16.31 1.93 -11.47
C ILE A 45 17.27 0.80 -11.04
N ARG A 46 18.20 1.12 -10.13
CA ARG A 46 19.11 0.11 -9.57
C ARG A 46 18.32 -0.99 -8.87
N GLN A 47 18.72 -2.25 -9.06
CA GLN A 47 18.06 -3.42 -8.48
C GLN A 47 17.89 -3.28 -6.96
N THR A 48 18.93 -2.87 -6.25
CA THR A 48 18.89 -2.65 -4.78
C THR A 48 17.81 -1.65 -4.34
N ASN A 49 17.50 -0.64 -5.15
CA ASN A 49 16.43 0.31 -4.85
C ASN A 49 15.07 -0.25 -5.24
N LEU A 50 15.02 -1.06 -6.30
CA LEU A 50 13.81 -1.73 -6.74
C LEU A 50 13.33 -2.72 -5.68
N ASP A 51 14.25 -3.51 -5.11
CA ASP A 51 13.94 -4.47 -4.06
C ASP A 51 13.34 -3.79 -2.83
N LYS A 52 13.98 -2.72 -2.34
CA LYS A 52 13.50 -1.90 -1.22
C LYS A 52 12.11 -1.32 -1.48
N LEU A 53 11.87 -0.81 -2.69
CA LEU A 53 10.58 -0.21 -3.04
C LEU A 53 9.48 -1.26 -3.20
N PHE A 54 9.83 -2.42 -3.74
CA PHE A 54 8.89 -3.53 -3.89
C PHE A 54 8.43 -4.05 -2.52
N GLU A 55 9.37 -4.28 -1.59
CA GLU A 55 9.05 -4.67 -0.22
C GLU A 55 8.19 -3.61 0.49
N ALA A 56 8.59 -2.34 0.40
CA ALA A 56 7.82 -1.25 1.00
C ALA A 56 6.39 -1.14 0.43
N CYS A 57 6.19 -1.41 -0.87
CA CYS A 57 4.84 -1.47 -1.44
C CYS A 57 4.01 -2.59 -0.82
N LEU A 58 4.58 -3.79 -0.65
CA LEU A 58 3.87 -4.92 -0.06
C LEU A 58 3.45 -4.64 1.38
N GLU A 59 4.31 -3.99 2.16
CA GLU A 59 3.99 -3.55 3.52
C GLU A 59 2.81 -2.57 3.53
N ILE A 60 2.86 -1.52 2.71
CA ILE A 60 1.78 -0.52 2.62
C ILE A 60 0.45 -1.19 2.26
N ILE A 61 0.47 -2.09 1.27
CA ILE A 61 -0.73 -2.83 0.85
C ILE A 61 -1.26 -3.70 1.99
N SER A 62 -0.37 -4.37 2.73
CA SER A 62 -0.73 -5.22 3.87
C SER A 62 -1.32 -4.39 5.02
N GLU A 63 -0.71 -3.27 5.36
CA GLU A 63 -1.18 -2.33 6.38
C GLU A 63 -2.57 -1.78 6.03
N HIS A 64 -2.77 -1.32 4.79
CA HIS A 64 -4.06 -0.84 4.32
C HIS A 64 -5.15 -1.91 4.42
N LYS A 65 -4.84 -3.16 4.02
CA LYS A 65 -5.78 -4.29 4.16
C LYS A 65 -6.14 -4.58 5.63
N LYS A 66 -5.15 -4.53 6.54
CA LYS A 66 -5.37 -4.73 7.98
C LYS A 66 -6.26 -3.63 8.56
N GLN A 67 -6.03 -2.38 8.19
CA GLN A 67 -6.85 -1.25 8.62
C GLN A 67 -8.28 -1.37 8.13
N HIS A 68 -8.47 -1.72 6.85
CA HIS A 68 -9.80 -1.95 6.29
C HIS A 68 -10.54 -3.07 7.03
N LYS A 69 -9.88 -4.21 7.30
CA LYS A 69 -10.49 -5.31 8.06
C LYS A 69 -10.93 -4.87 9.46
N LYS A 70 -10.09 -4.08 10.16
CA LYS A 70 -10.43 -3.53 11.49
C LYS A 70 -11.63 -2.58 11.41
N LEU A 71 -11.69 -1.72 10.39
CA LEU A 71 -12.79 -0.78 10.22
C LEU A 71 -14.10 -1.50 9.93
N THR A 72 -14.09 -2.52 9.07
CA THR A 72 -15.27 -3.34 8.78
C THR A 72 -15.78 -4.08 10.02
N HIS A 73 -14.89 -4.61 10.87
CA HIS A 73 -15.29 -5.21 12.14
C HIS A 73 -15.94 -4.19 13.07
N LYS A 74 -15.32 -3.02 13.26
CA LYS A 74 -15.91 -1.95 14.08
C LYS A 74 -17.27 -1.49 13.55
N TYR A 75 -17.42 -1.38 12.23
CA TYR A 75 -18.70 -1.03 11.62
C TYR A 75 -19.76 -2.10 11.88
N HIS A 76 -19.40 -3.38 11.76
CA HIS A 76 -20.30 -4.49 12.07
C HIS A 76 -20.76 -4.44 13.54
N ASP A 77 -19.83 -4.26 14.47
CA ASP A 77 -20.13 -4.17 15.90
C ASP A 77 -21.08 -3.03 16.22
N VAL A 78 -20.84 -1.83 15.65
CA VAL A 78 -21.73 -0.67 15.83
C VAL A 78 -23.13 -0.95 15.28
N MET A 79 -23.25 -1.57 14.11
CA MET A 79 -24.55 -1.88 13.51
C MET A 79 -25.33 -2.94 14.30
N GLN A 80 -24.64 -3.92 14.88
CA GLN A 80 -25.29 -4.91 15.76
C GLN A 80 -25.77 -4.28 17.07
N HIS A 81 -24.96 -3.38 17.65
CA HIS A 81 -25.33 -2.69 18.88
C HIS A 81 -26.52 -1.74 18.67
N GLN A 82 -26.58 -1.05 17.52
CA GLN A 82 -27.74 -0.23 17.16
C GLN A 82 -29.00 -1.09 17.02
N LYS A 83 -28.93 -2.27 16.37
CA LYS A 83 -30.10 -3.14 16.25
C LYS A 83 -30.65 -3.59 17.61
N GLN A 84 -29.79 -3.89 18.58
CA GLN A 84 -30.20 -4.30 19.92
C GLN A 84 -30.86 -3.17 20.74
N LEU A 85 -30.50 -1.91 20.49
CA LEU A 85 -31.08 -0.75 21.18
C LEU A 85 -32.47 -0.34 20.64
N PHE A 86 -32.82 -0.77 19.44
CA PHE A 86 -34.12 -0.50 18.81
C PHE A 86 -35.00 -1.77 18.69
N SER A 87 -34.64 -2.83 19.42
CA SER A 87 -35.45 -4.05 19.62
C SER A 87 -36.12 -4.00 20.99
#